data_AF-A0A836R9Z4-F1
#
_entry.id   AF-A0A836R9Z4-F1
#
_cell.length_a   1.000
_cell.length_b   1.000
_cell.length_c   1.000
_cell.angle_alpha   90.00
_cell.angle_beta   90.00
_cell.angle_gamma   90.00
#
_symmetry.space_group_name_H-M   'P 1'
#
loop_
_entity.id
_entity.type
_entity.pdbx_description
1 polymer ?
#
loop_
_entity_poly.entity_id
_entity_poly.type
_entity_poly.pdbx_seq_one_letter_code
_entity_poly.pdbx_strand_id
1 'polypeptide(L)'
;MNLYGFTDYDALFDLIEYTKIRVSLFFKLIREYGLKNIDDLYHVCKKKLPKRDGVITSNIDSHIGRALDLLIYPKGEIILPVARFYANKIEEYLLEKGVVNDIVLTKGLVRGEPTLDTIDILVSTSSIYKLKEAISSFYLFKRYEKEDKNCISFRSTRDHVFNIYVANKSYFGNASFYLSFSKKAKDLLERRFSNYEFAYDKIVKDKSEYKFENEESLFKFLDIQFIPHDLRWDSESVEKAISFSIPELIEMKDIKGDLHLHTFFSDGEGYIEDAIQEAKSLKYSYIAITEHSKSQKTGNGISVEDWLLEADLVEMLNKMYKDFFVFIGLEVDILHDGGLDFPYELLKNMDIVLLALHHPEYGKLDPNEKIAYAMRSEIGSILAHP
;
A
#
# COMPACT_ATOMS: atom_id res chain seq x y z
N MET A 1 -12.12 3.20 -32.33
CA MET A 1 -12.85 4.42 -31.92
C MET A 1 -11.84 5.28 -31.19
N ASN A 2 -11.30 6.33 -31.83
CA ASN A 2 -10.21 7.13 -31.25
C ASN A 2 -10.80 7.96 -30.11
N LEU A 3 -10.24 7.85 -28.90
CA LEU A 3 -10.84 8.27 -27.63
C LEU A 3 -10.80 9.80 -27.51
N TYR A 4 -11.56 10.49 -28.37
CA TYR A 4 -11.50 11.94 -28.59
C TYR A 4 -10.10 12.48 -28.95
N GLY A 5 -9.24 11.60 -29.48
CA GLY A 5 -7.85 11.91 -29.80
C GLY A 5 -6.90 11.87 -28.60
N PHE A 6 -7.28 11.20 -27.51
CA PHE A 6 -6.38 10.91 -26.40
C PHE A 6 -5.26 9.96 -26.84
N THR A 7 -4.00 10.19 -26.44
CA THR A 7 -2.84 9.41 -26.94
C THR A 7 -2.26 8.41 -25.95
N ASP A 8 -2.40 8.65 -24.64
CA ASP A 8 -1.63 7.95 -23.61
C ASP A 8 -2.45 6.84 -22.93
N TYR A 9 -2.94 5.90 -23.72
CA TYR A 9 -3.88 4.88 -23.25
C TYR A 9 -3.36 4.05 -22.09
N ASP A 10 -2.11 3.61 -22.13
CA ASP A 10 -1.53 2.78 -21.07
C ASP A 10 -1.49 3.52 -19.73
N ALA A 11 -1.10 4.79 -19.74
CA ALA A 11 -1.09 5.61 -18.53
C ALA A 11 -2.50 5.84 -17.97
N LEU A 12 -3.49 6.02 -18.85
CA LEU A 12 -4.88 6.15 -18.45
C LEU A 12 -5.41 4.84 -17.85
N PHE A 13 -5.09 3.69 -18.43
CA PHE A 13 -5.50 2.38 -17.90
C PHE A 13 -4.83 2.07 -16.56
N ASP A 14 -3.52 2.33 -16.42
CA ASP A 14 -2.81 2.21 -15.14
C ASP A 14 -3.52 3.03 -14.05
N LEU A 15 -3.86 4.29 -14.37
CA LEU A 15 -4.50 5.22 -13.45
C LEU A 15 -5.92 4.76 -13.06
N ILE A 16 -6.73 4.33 -14.03
CA ILE A 16 -8.06 3.76 -13.79
C ILE A 16 -7.97 2.58 -12.84
N GLU A 17 -7.04 1.68 -13.11
CA GLU A 17 -6.93 0.44 -12.36
C GLU A 17 -6.38 0.65 -10.95
N TYR A 18 -5.42 1.57 -10.79
CA TYR A 18 -4.87 1.91 -9.49
C TYR A 18 -5.87 2.66 -8.61
N THR A 19 -6.56 3.66 -9.17
CA THR A 19 -7.52 4.48 -8.40
C THR A 19 -8.84 3.77 -8.14
N LYS A 20 -9.17 2.73 -8.93
CA LYS A 20 -10.49 2.07 -8.97
C LYS A 20 -11.65 3.03 -9.25
N ILE A 21 -11.37 4.24 -9.73
CA ILE A 21 -12.38 5.21 -10.13
C ILE A 21 -13.09 4.70 -11.39
N ARG A 22 -14.41 4.91 -11.44
CA ARG A 22 -15.25 4.47 -12.56
C ARG A 22 -14.70 5.00 -13.89
N VAL A 23 -14.45 4.08 -14.82
CA VAL A 23 -13.97 4.35 -16.18
C VAL A 23 -14.76 5.48 -16.84
N SER A 24 -16.10 5.46 -16.73
CA SER A 24 -16.99 6.47 -17.32
C SER A 24 -16.67 7.91 -16.90
N LEU A 25 -16.13 8.10 -15.69
CA LEU A 25 -15.73 9.42 -15.20
C LEU A 25 -14.51 9.95 -15.95
N PHE A 26 -13.48 9.13 -16.17
CA PHE A 26 -12.32 9.53 -16.97
C PHE A 26 -12.72 9.93 -18.38
N PHE A 27 -13.60 9.16 -19.02
CA PHE A 27 -14.14 9.51 -20.34
C PHE A 27 -14.92 10.83 -20.33
N LYS A 28 -15.69 11.10 -19.26
CA LYS A 28 -16.40 12.37 -19.07
C LYS A 28 -15.40 13.53 -18.98
N LEU A 29 -14.36 13.40 -18.16
CA LEU A 29 -13.29 14.40 -18.02
C LEU A 29 -12.57 14.67 -19.36
N ILE A 30 -12.17 13.60 -20.07
CA ILE A 30 -11.52 13.72 -21.38
C ILE A 30 -12.38 14.49 -22.36
N ARG A 31 -13.67 14.17 -22.42
CA ARG A 31 -14.61 14.82 -23.35
C ARG A 31 -14.90 16.27 -22.97
N GLU A 32 -15.17 16.56 -21.70
CA GLU A 32 -15.62 17.88 -21.25
C GLU A 32 -14.51 18.91 -21.22
N TYR A 33 -13.29 18.49 -20.87
CA TYR A 33 -12.12 19.36 -20.83
C TYR A 33 -11.26 19.26 -22.10
N GLY A 34 -11.66 18.42 -23.06
CA GLY A 34 -10.96 18.28 -24.35
C GLY A 34 -9.54 17.72 -24.22
N LEU A 35 -9.30 16.88 -23.21
CA LEU A 35 -7.97 16.35 -22.87
C LEU A 35 -7.42 15.47 -24.00
N LYS A 36 -6.13 15.60 -24.31
CA LYS A 36 -5.44 14.87 -25.38
C LYS A 36 -4.42 13.87 -24.87
N ASN A 37 -3.99 13.97 -23.63
CA ASN A 37 -2.97 13.10 -23.06
C ASN A 37 -3.03 13.12 -21.52
N ILE A 38 -2.15 12.36 -20.87
CA ILE A 38 -2.14 12.26 -19.41
C ILE A 38 -1.67 13.58 -18.75
N ASP A 39 -0.81 14.35 -19.43
CA ASP A 39 -0.34 15.66 -18.97
C ASP A 39 -1.49 16.67 -18.87
N ASP A 40 -2.41 16.69 -19.83
CA ASP A 40 -3.60 17.53 -19.81
C ASP A 40 -4.48 17.20 -18.59
N LEU A 41 -4.68 15.90 -18.31
CA LEU A 41 -5.43 15.45 -17.14
C LEU A 41 -4.76 15.91 -15.85
N TYR A 42 -3.43 15.73 -15.75
CA TYR A 42 -2.65 16.17 -14.60
C TYR A 42 -2.76 17.67 -14.35
N HIS A 43 -2.63 18.48 -15.39
CA HIS A 43 -2.76 19.92 -15.29
C HIS A 43 -4.16 20.37 -14.86
N VAL A 44 -5.19 19.68 -15.33
CA VAL A 44 -6.57 19.96 -14.94
C VAL A 44 -6.82 19.59 -13.47
N CYS A 45 -6.36 18.41 -13.02
CA CYS A 45 -6.47 17.99 -11.62
C CYS A 45 -5.72 18.93 -10.66
N LYS A 46 -4.53 19.43 -11.05
CA LYS A 46 -3.77 20.39 -10.21
C LYS A 46 -4.42 21.77 -10.08
N LYS A 47 -5.21 22.21 -11.06
CA LYS A 47 -5.89 23.52 -11.04
C LYS A 47 -7.22 23.51 -10.28
N LYS A 48 -7.59 22.35 -9.72
CA LYS A 48 -8.91 21.99 -9.21
C LYS A 48 -10.00 22.04 -10.27
N LEU A 49 -10.80 20.99 -10.34
CA LEU A 49 -11.93 20.93 -11.27
C LEU A 49 -13.01 21.93 -10.82
N PRO A 50 -13.51 22.82 -11.69
CA PRO A 50 -14.62 23.69 -11.33
C PRO A 50 -15.84 22.84 -10.94
N LYS A 51 -16.45 23.13 -9.79
CA LYS A 51 -17.70 22.51 -9.33
C LYS A 51 -18.80 22.81 -10.36
N ARG A 52 -19.01 21.91 -11.32
CA ARG A 52 -20.13 21.98 -12.26
C ARG A 52 -20.85 20.64 -12.30
N ASP A 53 -22.16 20.72 -12.12
CA ASP A 53 -23.17 19.71 -12.39
C ASP A 53 -22.85 18.29 -11.88
N GLY A 54 -22.98 18.12 -10.56
CA GLY A 54 -23.52 16.92 -9.90
C GLY A 54 -22.81 15.58 -10.09
N VAL A 55 -21.64 15.53 -10.71
CA VAL A 55 -20.93 14.27 -11.01
C VAL A 55 -19.45 14.31 -10.60
N ILE A 56 -18.87 15.50 -10.45
CA ILE A 56 -17.50 15.68 -10.00
C ILE A 56 -17.57 16.08 -8.52
N THR A 57 -17.32 15.13 -7.63
CA THR A 57 -17.20 15.38 -6.18
C THR A 57 -16.01 16.31 -5.94
N SER A 58 -16.00 17.03 -4.81
CA SER A 58 -15.00 18.09 -4.56
C SER A 58 -13.55 17.62 -4.45
N ASN A 59 -13.32 16.30 -4.38
CA ASN A 59 -12.02 15.71 -4.06
C ASN A 59 -11.47 14.77 -5.15
N ILE A 60 -12.24 14.51 -6.22
CA ILE A 60 -11.83 13.51 -7.22
C ILE A 60 -10.63 13.96 -8.04
N ASP A 61 -10.47 15.28 -8.20
CA ASP A 61 -9.27 15.89 -8.76
C ASP A 61 -8.05 15.70 -7.84
N SER A 62 -8.23 15.78 -6.53
CA SER A 62 -7.19 15.49 -5.54
C SER A 62 -6.78 14.02 -5.56
N HIS A 63 -7.76 13.10 -5.59
CA HIS A 63 -7.50 11.67 -5.67
C HIS A 63 -6.78 11.30 -6.97
N ILE A 64 -7.32 11.70 -8.13
CA ILE A 64 -6.67 11.48 -9.43
C ILE A 64 -5.30 12.16 -9.46
N GLY A 65 -5.19 13.40 -8.98
CA GLY A 65 -3.94 14.15 -8.93
C GLY A 65 -2.87 13.46 -8.10
N ARG A 66 -3.22 12.92 -6.93
CA ARG A 66 -2.31 12.15 -6.06
C ARG A 66 -1.89 10.85 -6.74
N ALA A 67 -2.81 10.12 -7.35
CA ALA A 67 -2.47 8.91 -8.10
C ALA A 67 -1.54 9.22 -9.28
N LEU A 68 -1.73 10.35 -9.97
CA LEU A 68 -0.83 10.82 -11.02
C LEU A 68 0.57 11.17 -10.48
N ASP A 69 0.65 11.88 -9.35
CA ASP A 69 1.93 12.18 -8.68
C ASP A 69 2.69 10.89 -8.31
N LEU A 70 1.97 9.85 -7.89
CA LEU A 70 2.55 8.58 -7.44
C LEU A 70 2.91 7.63 -8.58
N LEU A 71 2.07 7.51 -9.62
CA LEU A 71 2.24 6.52 -10.69
C LEU A 71 2.94 7.06 -11.92
N ILE A 72 2.63 8.30 -12.31
CA ILE A 72 3.01 8.87 -13.61
C ILE A 72 4.21 9.81 -13.46
N TYR A 73 4.20 10.67 -12.44
CA TYR A 73 5.26 11.66 -12.18
C TYR A 73 5.96 11.43 -10.84
N PRO A 74 6.41 10.19 -10.54
CA PRO A 74 7.04 9.87 -9.27
C PRO A 74 8.31 10.72 -9.09
N LYS A 75 8.57 11.10 -7.84
CA LYS A 75 9.82 11.77 -7.44
C LYS A 75 10.53 10.91 -6.41
N GLY A 76 11.77 10.55 -6.69
CA GLY A 76 12.59 9.78 -5.75
C GLY A 76 12.21 8.30 -5.73
N GLU A 77 12.15 7.73 -4.53
CA GLU A 77 11.87 6.31 -4.30
C GLU A 77 10.41 5.95 -4.62
N ILE A 78 10.19 4.68 -4.94
CA ILE A 78 8.88 4.11 -5.27
C ILE A 78 8.20 3.73 -3.95
N ILE A 79 7.03 4.30 -3.66
CA ILE A 79 6.27 3.86 -2.48
C ILE A 79 5.74 2.43 -2.66
N LEU A 80 5.65 1.67 -1.57
CA LEU A 80 5.24 0.26 -1.58
C LEU A 80 3.97 -0.03 -2.39
N PRO A 81 2.87 0.75 -2.27
CA PRO A 81 1.64 0.46 -3.04
C PRO A 81 1.85 0.55 -4.56
N VAL A 82 2.66 1.50 -5.02
CA VAL A 82 2.98 1.68 -6.45
C VAL A 82 3.87 0.55 -6.95
N ALA A 83 4.89 0.19 -6.17
CA ALA A 83 5.78 -0.91 -6.51
C ALA A 83 5.00 -2.24 -6.60
N ARG A 84 4.10 -2.52 -5.65
CA ARG A 84 3.23 -3.70 -5.67
C ARG A 84 2.29 -3.70 -6.87
N PHE A 85 1.65 -2.57 -7.16
CA PHE A 85 0.79 -2.43 -8.34
C PHE A 85 1.52 -2.85 -9.63
N TYR A 86 2.71 -2.30 -9.86
CA TYR A 86 3.49 -2.63 -11.05
C TYR A 86 4.09 -4.04 -11.03
N ALA A 87 4.45 -4.56 -9.86
CA ALA A 87 4.93 -5.94 -9.72
C ALA A 87 3.84 -6.95 -10.08
N ASN A 88 2.61 -6.74 -9.60
CA ASN A 88 1.47 -7.57 -9.93
C ASN A 88 1.16 -7.52 -11.43
N LYS A 89 1.28 -6.33 -12.06
CA LYS A 89 1.08 -6.18 -13.51
C LYS A 89 2.01 -7.03 -14.35
N ILE A 90 3.31 -7.02 -14.03
CA ILE A 90 4.26 -7.85 -14.76
C ILE A 90 4.09 -9.33 -14.42
N GLU A 91 3.73 -9.65 -13.17
CA GLU A 91 3.44 -11.02 -12.76
C GLU A 91 2.29 -11.62 -13.56
N GLU A 92 1.14 -10.94 -13.58
CA GLU A 92 -0.03 -11.31 -14.40
C GLU A 92 0.36 -11.52 -15.86
N TYR A 93 1.08 -10.56 -16.43
CA TYR A 93 1.51 -10.62 -17.83
C TYR A 93 2.42 -11.82 -18.13
N LEU A 94 3.42 -12.10 -17.28
CA LEU A 94 4.35 -13.21 -17.49
C LEU A 94 3.66 -14.57 -17.34
N LEU A 95 2.72 -14.67 -16.39
CA LEU A 95 1.88 -15.86 -16.19
C LEU A 95 0.96 -16.09 -17.40
N GLU A 96 0.28 -15.06 -17.89
CA GLU A 96 -0.58 -15.14 -19.08
C GLU A 96 0.18 -15.59 -20.34
N LYS A 97 1.44 -15.15 -20.49
CA LYS A 97 2.31 -15.60 -21.60
C LYS A 97 2.79 -17.05 -21.45
N GLY A 98 2.64 -17.66 -20.28
CA GLY A 98 3.10 -19.02 -20.00
C GLY A 98 4.62 -19.18 -20.13
N VAL A 99 5.38 -18.12 -19.84
CA VAL A 99 6.85 -18.12 -19.96
C VAL A 99 7.57 -18.35 -18.64
N VAL A 100 6.85 -18.35 -17.52
CA VAL A 100 7.36 -18.64 -16.17
C VAL A 100 6.63 -19.85 -15.59
N ASN A 101 7.34 -20.66 -14.81
CA ASN A 101 6.73 -21.76 -14.04
C ASN A 101 6.42 -21.32 -12.61
N ASP A 102 7.25 -20.45 -12.04
CA ASP A 102 7.07 -19.83 -10.72
C ASP A 102 7.44 -18.35 -10.79
N ILE A 103 6.80 -17.57 -9.94
CA ILE A 103 7.04 -16.14 -9.78
C ILE A 103 6.75 -15.75 -8.33
N VAL A 104 7.65 -14.97 -7.73
CA VAL A 104 7.48 -14.41 -6.39
C VAL A 104 8.07 -13.00 -6.33
N LEU A 105 7.47 -12.14 -5.49
CA LEU A 105 8.05 -10.84 -5.13
C LEU A 105 9.27 -11.04 -4.23
N THR A 106 10.25 -10.13 -4.28
CA THR A 106 11.47 -10.29 -3.47
C THR A 106 12.06 -8.98 -2.97
N LYS A 107 13.17 -9.07 -2.23
CA LYS A 107 13.84 -7.95 -1.55
C LYS A 107 12.88 -7.08 -0.72
N GLY A 108 12.98 -5.76 -0.84
CA GLY A 108 12.21 -4.84 -0.04
C GLY A 108 10.71 -4.95 -0.32
N LEU A 109 10.34 -5.31 -1.55
CA LEU A 109 8.95 -5.43 -1.96
C LEU A 109 8.22 -6.50 -1.14
N VAL A 110 8.86 -7.66 -0.91
CA VAL A 110 8.27 -8.74 -0.11
C VAL A 110 8.36 -8.47 1.39
N ARG A 111 9.36 -7.70 1.85
CA ARG A 111 9.51 -7.28 3.24
C ARG A 111 8.54 -6.18 3.67
N GLY A 112 7.84 -5.55 2.72
CA GLY A 112 6.95 -4.43 2.99
C GLY A 112 7.69 -3.13 3.30
N GLU A 113 8.85 -2.87 2.69
CA GLU A 113 9.55 -1.59 2.89
C GLU A 113 8.68 -0.44 2.38
N PRO A 114 8.52 0.66 3.15
CA PRO A 114 7.59 1.74 2.81
C PRO A 114 7.95 2.42 1.48
N THR A 115 9.25 2.47 1.17
CA THR A 115 9.81 3.00 -0.08
C THR A 115 10.88 2.05 -0.63
N LEU A 116 11.05 2.07 -1.95
CA LEU A 116 11.85 1.10 -2.71
C LEU A 116 12.61 1.80 -3.83
N ASP A 117 13.86 1.42 -4.04
CA ASP A 117 14.65 1.86 -5.20
C ASP A 117 14.25 1.14 -6.50
N THR A 118 13.87 -0.13 -6.36
CA THR A 118 13.63 -1.05 -7.49
C THR A 118 12.43 -1.95 -7.23
N ILE A 119 11.82 -2.43 -8.32
CA ILE A 119 10.77 -3.44 -8.29
C ILE A 119 11.43 -4.79 -8.61
N ASP A 120 11.57 -5.64 -7.61
CA ASP A 120 12.31 -6.89 -7.70
C ASP A 120 11.36 -8.10 -7.67
N ILE A 121 11.44 -8.94 -8.71
CA ILE A 121 10.72 -10.21 -8.81
C ILE A 121 11.69 -11.34 -9.10
N LEU A 122 11.40 -12.54 -8.61
CA LEU A 122 12.14 -13.78 -8.88
C LEU A 122 11.24 -14.72 -9.67
N VAL A 123 11.76 -15.26 -10.78
CA VAL A 123 11.04 -16.18 -11.64
C VAL A 123 11.82 -17.46 -11.91
N SER A 124 11.10 -18.55 -12.14
CA SER A 124 11.63 -19.77 -12.75
C SER A 124 11.10 -19.90 -14.16
N THR A 125 11.93 -20.30 -15.12
CA THR A 125 11.52 -20.46 -16.52
C THR A 125 12.23 -21.64 -17.16
N SER A 126 11.53 -22.32 -18.07
CA SER A 126 12.12 -23.36 -18.92
C SER A 126 12.83 -22.77 -20.16
N SER A 127 12.63 -21.48 -20.45
CA SER A 127 13.27 -20.80 -21.59
C SER A 127 13.54 -19.33 -21.32
N ILE A 128 14.80 -19.03 -21.00
CA ILE A 128 15.28 -17.65 -20.82
C ILE A 128 15.04 -16.78 -22.06
N TYR A 129 15.09 -17.39 -23.26
CA TYR A 129 14.83 -16.69 -24.51
C TYR A 129 13.38 -16.20 -24.59
N LYS A 130 12.39 -17.08 -24.34
CA LYS A 130 10.97 -16.70 -24.34
C LYS A 130 10.65 -15.69 -23.25
N LEU A 131 11.28 -15.83 -22.07
CA LEU A 131 11.15 -14.86 -20.99
C LEU A 131 11.63 -13.48 -21.45
N LYS A 132 12.82 -13.39 -22.05
CA LYS A 132 13.35 -12.12 -22.59
C LYS A 132 12.45 -11.50 -23.65
N GLU A 133 11.95 -12.32 -24.58
CA GLU A 133 11.02 -11.86 -25.63
C GLU A 133 9.72 -11.29 -25.04
N ALA A 134 9.13 -11.98 -24.05
CA ALA A 134 7.93 -11.52 -23.36
C ALA A 134 8.18 -10.20 -22.63
N ILE A 135 9.26 -10.13 -21.85
CA ILE A 135 9.72 -8.94 -21.14
C ILE A 135 9.91 -7.76 -22.09
N SER A 136 10.63 -7.94 -23.20
CA SER A 136 10.85 -6.87 -24.19
C SER A 136 9.57 -6.39 -24.87
N SER A 137 8.50 -7.18 -24.81
CA SER A 137 7.19 -6.83 -25.35
C SER A 137 6.22 -6.28 -24.30
N PHE A 138 6.63 -6.19 -23.03
CA PHE A 138 5.79 -5.66 -21.96
C PHE A 138 5.65 -4.15 -22.09
N TYR A 139 4.41 -3.65 -22.09
CA TYR A 139 4.10 -2.25 -22.43
C TYR A 139 4.80 -1.21 -21.55
N LEU A 140 5.07 -1.53 -20.27
CA LEU A 140 5.77 -0.62 -19.38
C LEU A 140 7.27 -0.54 -19.64
N PHE A 141 7.89 -1.51 -20.30
CA PHE A 141 9.34 -1.56 -20.45
C PHE A 141 9.81 -0.74 -21.63
N LYS A 142 10.51 0.36 -21.31
CA LYS A 142 11.03 1.31 -22.29
C LYS A 142 12.44 0.97 -22.75
N ARG A 143 13.29 0.54 -21.81
CA ARG A 143 14.71 0.37 -22.06
C ARG A 143 15.26 -0.82 -21.27
N TYR A 144 16.01 -1.66 -21.97
CA TYR A 144 16.90 -2.63 -21.34
C TYR A 144 18.07 -1.89 -20.67
N GLU A 145 18.29 -2.17 -19.39
CA GLU A 145 19.37 -1.54 -18.60
C GLU A 145 20.63 -2.39 -18.65
N LYS A 146 20.55 -3.61 -18.11
CA LYS A 146 21.68 -4.54 -17.99
C LYS A 146 21.21 -5.96 -17.74
N GLU A 147 22.13 -6.89 -17.89
CA GLU A 147 21.95 -8.29 -17.51
C GLU A 147 23.20 -8.73 -16.74
N ASP A 148 22.94 -9.19 -15.52
CA ASP A 148 23.91 -9.88 -14.67
C ASP A 148 23.62 -11.39 -14.75
N LYS A 149 24.51 -12.21 -14.19
CA LYS A 149 24.44 -13.69 -14.28
C LYS A 149 23.03 -14.28 -14.06
N ASN A 150 22.30 -13.75 -13.07
CA ASN A 150 21.00 -14.26 -12.65
C ASN A 150 19.89 -13.20 -12.65
N CYS A 151 20.11 -12.03 -13.26
CA CYS A 151 19.18 -10.91 -13.18
C CYS A 151 19.15 -10.13 -14.48
N ILE A 152 17.95 -9.83 -14.97
CA ILE A 152 17.74 -8.97 -16.13
C ILE A 152 17.05 -7.71 -15.64
N SER A 153 17.64 -6.55 -15.90
CA SER A 153 17.14 -5.26 -15.43
C SER A 153 16.57 -4.43 -16.58
N PHE A 154 15.42 -3.82 -16.34
CA PHE A 154 14.73 -2.95 -17.28
C PHE A 154 14.31 -1.65 -16.61
N ARG A 155 14.25 -0.59 -17.39
CA ARG A 155 13.71 0.69 -16.97
C ARG A 155 12.39 0.92 -17.68
N SER A 156 11.38 1.25 -16.89
CA SER A 156 10.04 1.48 -17.39
C SER A 156 9.91 2.83 -18.10
N THR A 157 8.76 3.04 -18.74
CA THR A 157 8.34 4.33 -19.29
C THR A 157 8.25 5.43 -18.21
N ARG A 158 8.18 5.05 -16.93
CA ARG A 158 8.09 5.92 -15.75
C ARG A 158 9.38 6.01 -14.96
N ASP A 159 10.50 5.61 -15.56
CA ASP A 159 11.84 5.65 -14.96
C ASP A 159 12.07 4.71 -13.76
N HIS A 160 11.07 3.92 -13.36
CA HIS A 160 11.24 2.84 -12.39
C HIS A 160 12.14 1.73 -12.95
N VAL A 161 13.03 1.20 -12.11
CA VAL A 161 13.88 0.06 -12.44
C VAL A 161 13.23 -1.24 -11.94
N PHE A 162 13.10 -2.19 -12.85
CA PHE A 162 12.63 -3.54 -12.59
C PHE A 162 13.81 -4.50 -12.66
N ASN A 163 13.93 -5.38 -11.67
CA ASN A 163 14.91 -6.44 -11.65
C ASN A 163 14.18 -7.79 -11.68
N ILE A 164 14.43 -8.55 -12.74
CA ILE A 164 13.84 -9.87 -12.94
C ILE A 164 14.94 -10.90 -12.69
N TYR A 165 14.93 -11.43 -11.48
CA TYR A 165 15.81 -12.49 -11.04
C TYR A 165 15.34 -13.81 -11.62
N VAL A 166 16.27 -14.64 -12.08
CA VAL A 166 15.97 -15.95 -12.67
C VAL A 166 16.68 -17.04 -11.87
N ALA A 167 15.94 -18.08 -11.51
CA ALA A 167 16.48 -19.28 -10.88
C ALA A 167 15.90 -20.54 -11.50
N ASN A 168 16.69 -21.61 -11.54
CA ASN A 168 16.19 -22.94 -11.86
C ASN A 168 15.23 -23.42 -10.77
N LYS A 169 14.20 -24.19 -11.14
CA LYS A 169 13.18 -24.70 -10.20
C LYS A 169 13.79 -25.34 -8.95
N SER A 170 14.78 -26.23 -9.13
CA SER A 170 15.45 -26.95 -8.04
C SER A 170 16.18 -26.06 -7.03
N TYR A 171 16.44 -24.79 -7.36
CA TYR A 171 17.13 -23.81 -6.52
C TYR A 171 16.27 -22.58 -6.20
N PHE A 172 14.99 -22.62 -6.56
CA PHE A 172 14.10 -21.46 -6.43
C PHE A 172 13.94 -21.02 -4.98
N GLY A 173 13.85 -21.97 -4.05
CA GLY A 173 13.83 -21.71 -2.61
C GLY A 173 15.13 -21.09 -2.09
N ASN A 174 16.29 -21.50 -2.62
CA ASN A 174 17.57 -20.86 -2.28
C ASN A 174 17.60 -19.39 -2.74
N ALA A 175 17.18 -19.11 -3.98
CA ALA A 175 17.19 -17.77 -4.53
C ALA A 175 16.20 -16.84 -3.82
N SER A 176 14.99 -17.33 -3.55
CA SER A 176 13.99 -16.61 -2.76
C SER A 176 14.56 -16.24 -1.38
N PHE A 177 15.14 -17.23 -0.69
CA PHE A 177 15.77 -17.03 0.61
C PHE A 177 16.87 -15.97 0.52
N TYR A 178 17.81 -16.11 -0.42
CA TYR A 178 18.94 -15.20 -0.57
C TYR A 178 18.52 -13.74 -0.82
N LEU A 179 17.46 -13.51 -1.60
CA LEU A 179 17.02 -12.18 -2.01
C LEU A 179 16.08 -11.50 -0.98
N SER A 180 15.44 -12.28 -0.11
CA SER A 180 14.37 -11.78 0.78
C SER A 180 14.85 -11.05 2.04
N PHE A 181 16.09 -11.24 2.48
CA PHE A 181 16.61 -10.62 3.71
C PHE A 181 17.16 -9.21 3.47
N SER A 182 17.01 -8.35 4.47
CA SER A 182 17.82 -7.14 4.58
C SER A 182 19.29 -7.52 4.77
N LYS A 183 20.20 -6.59 4.46
CA LYS A 183 21.63 -6.79 4.72
C LYS A 183 21.90 -7.12 6.21
N LYS A 184 21.26 -6.39 7.13
CA LYS A 184 21.46 -6.56 8.57
C LYS A 184 21.04 -7.93 9.07
N ALA A 185 19.88 -8.43 8.62
CA ALA A 185 19.39 -9.75 9.00
C ALA A 185 20.26 -10.86 8.39
N LYS A 186 20.63 -10.71 7.10
CA LYS A 186 21.51 -11.64 6.40
C LYS A 186 22.89 -11.75 7.07
N ASP A 187 23.51 -10.63 7.41
CA ASP A 187 24.83 -10.61 8.07
C ASP A 187 24.80 -11.36 9.42
N LEU A 188 23.69 -11.31 10.16
CA LEU A 188 23.56 -12.12 11.39
C LEU A 188 23.38 -13.60 11.07
N LEU A 189 22.48 -13.93 10.15
CA LEU A 189 22.23 -15.30 9.74
C LEU A 189 23.53 -15.99 9.30
N GLU A 190 24.32 -15.37 8.42
CA GLU A 190 25.59 -15.92 7.96
C GLU A 190 26.61 -16.09 9.09
N ARG A 191 26.62 -15.19 10.08
CA ARG A 191 27.49 -15.35 11.27
C ARG A 191 27.08 -16.53 12.15
N ARG A 192 25.77 -16.74 12.35
CA ARG A 192 25.24 -17.85 13.15
C ARG A 192 25.42 -19.20 12.47
N PHE A 193 25.30 -19.22 11.15
CA PHE A 193 25.46 -20.39 10.29
C PHE A 193 26.79 -20.34 9.51
N SER A 194 27.89 -19.99 10.18
CA SER A 194 29.19 -19.74 9.55
C SER A 194 29.86 -20.96 8.90
N ASN A 195 29.37 -22.16 9.20
CA ASN A 195 29.74 -23.41 8.52
C ASN A 195 28.98 -23.63 7.21
N TYR A 196 28.05 -22.74 6.86
CA TYR A 196 27.33 -22.70 5.59
C TYR A 196 27.78 -21.49 4.78
N GLU A 197 27.93 -21.70 3.47
CA GLU A 197 28.06 -20.62 2.49
C GLU A 197 26.71 -20.41 1.82
N PHE A 198 26.13 -19.22 1.98
CA PHE A 198 24.85 -18.85 1.37
C PHE A 198 25.10 -18.10 0.06
N ALA A 199 24.86 -18.77 -1.06
CA ALA A 199 24.90 -18.17 -2.39
C ALA A 199 23.48 -18.02 -2.96
N TYR A 200 23.37 -17.26 -4.05
CA TYR A 200 22.09 -17.00 -4.72
C TYR A 200 21.33 -18.27 -5.07
N ASP A 201 21.97 -19.23 -5.73
CA ASP A 201 21.36 -20.46 -6.22
C ASP A 201 21.88 -21.69 -5.51
N LYS A 202 22.40 -21.60 -4.29
CA LYS A 202 22.82 -22.78 -3.51
C LYS A 202 23.21 -22.45 -2.09
N ILE A 203 23.14 -23.46 -1.23
CA ILE A 203 23.82 -23.47 0.07
C ILE A 203 24.91 -24.53 0.03
N VAL A 204 26.11 -24.19 0.49
CA VAL A 204 27.24 -25.13 0.54
C VAL A 204 27.65 -25.38 1.98
N LYS A 205 27.83 -26.65 2.35
CA LYS A 205 28.43 -27.07 3.63
C LYS A 205 29.30 -28.29 3.40
N ASP A 206 30.53 -28.26 3.92
CA ASP A 206 31.50 -29.36 3.80
C ASP A 206 31.69 -29.84 2.35
N LYS A 207 31.79 -28.90 1.39
CA LYS A 207 31.88 -29.12 -0.07
C LYS A 207 30.65 -29.78 -0.72
N SER A 208 29.59 -30.03 0.04
CA SER A 208 28.32 -30.54 -0.45
C SER A 208 27.37 -29.38 -0.76
N GLU A 209 26.69 -29.45 -1.89
CA GLU A 209 25.74 -28.45 -2.34
C GLU A 209 24.30 -28.90 -2.03
N TYR A 210 23.53 -28.01 -1.41
CA TYR A 210 22.15 -28.24 -1.01
C TYR A 210 21.21 -27.31 -1.79
N LYS A 211 20.15 -27.90 -2.33
CA LYS A 211 19.19 -27.27 -3.23
C LYS A 211 17.79 -27.45 -2.67
N PHE A 212 16.99 -26.40 -2.73
CA PHE A 212 15.64 -26.36 -2.21
C PHE A 212 14.72 -25.69 -3.22
N GLU A 213 13.58 -26.32 -3.50
CA GLU A 213 12.55 -25.76 -4.38
C GLU A 213 11.71 -24.69 -3.68
N ASN A 214 11.65 -24.72 -2.35
CA ASN A 214 10.91 -23.78 -1.51
C ASN A 214 11.70 -23.41 -0.24
N GLU A 215 11.34 -22.30 0.38
CA GLU A 215 12.05 -21.80 1.55
C GLU A 215 11.78 -22.65 2.80
N GLU A 216 10.59 -23.22 2.95
CA GLU A 216 10.18 -24.01 4.11
C GLU A 216 11.11 -25.22 4.33
N SER A 217 11.47 -25.89 3.23
CA SER A 217 12.42 -27.01 3.25
C SER A 217 13.83 -26.55 3.64
N LEU A 218 14.22 -25.34 3.25
CA LEU A 218 15.49 -24.73 3.58
C LEU A 218 15.57 -24.33 5.06
N PHE A 219 14.55 -23.65 5.59
CA PHE A 219 14.47 -23.31 7.01
C PHE A 219 14.47 -24.58 7.88
N LYS A 220 13.73 -25.62 7.48
CA LYS A 220 13.76 -26.93 8.15
C LYS A 220 15.14 -27.58 8.12
N PHE A 221 15.88 -27.46 7.02
CA PHE A 221 17.25 -27.97 6.92
C PHE A 221 18.24 -27.22 7.84
N LEU A 222 18.05 -25.91 8.01
CA LEU A 222 18.83 -25.10 8.95
C LEU A 222 18.43 -25.32 10.41
N ASP A 223 17.33 -26.05 10.67
CA ASP A 223 16.77 -26.32 12.00
C ASP A 223 16.41 -25.04 12.77
N ILE A 224 15.72 -24.13 12.08
CA ILE A 224 15.21 -22.88 12.66
C ILE A 224 13.75 -22.67 12.27
N GLN A 225 13.04 -21.85 13.04
CA GLN A 225 11.69 -21.44 12.71
C GLN A 225 11.69 -20.65 11.39
N PHE A 226 10.64 -20.85 10.58
CA PHE A 226 10.43 -20.05 9.37
C PHE A 226 10.27 -18.58 9.75
N ILE A 227 11.00 -17.68 9.08
CA ILE A 227 10.90 -16.24 9.30
C ILE A 227 9.97 -15.67 8.22
N PRO A 228 8.77 -15.16 8.56
CA PRO A 228 7.92 -14.44 7.60
C PRO A 228 8.69 -13.30 6.93
N HIS A 229 8.39 -13.00 5.65
CA HIS A 229 9.13 -11.99 4.90
C HIS A 229 9.14 -10.63 5.60
N ASP A 230 8.03 -10.23 6.20
CA ASP A 230 7.85 -8.98 6.96
C ASP A 230 8.75 -8.85 8.20
N LEU A 231 9.38 -9.94 8.67
CA LEU A 231 10.32 -9.94 9.79
C LEU A 231 11.79 -10.06 9.36
N ARG A 232 12.10 -10.15 8.06
CA ARG A 232 13.48 -10.34 7.56
C ARG A 232 14.31 -9.05 7.53
N TRP A 233 14.03 -8.13 8.45
CA TRP A 233 14.59 -6.78 8.51
C TRP A 233 15.79 -6.65 9.45
N ASP A 234 15.75 -7.35 10.58
CA ASP A 234 16.68 -7.12 11.66
C ASP A 234 17.29 -8.39 12.21
N SER A 235 18.23 -8.18 13.13
CA SER A 235 18.95 -9.24 13.79
C SER A 235 18.08 -9.93 14.87
N GLU A 236 17.13 -9.22 15.48
CA GLU A 236 16.31 -9.76 16.56
C GLU A 236 15.39 -10.88 16.04
N SER A 237 14.80 -10.68 14.87
CA SER A 237 13.93 -11.66 14.22
C SER A 237 14.67 -12.95 13.88
N VAL A 238 15.93 -12.85 13.46
CA VAL A 238 16.78 -14.02 13.21
C VAL A 238 17.09 -14.78 14.52
N GLU A 239 17.41 -14.07 15.60
CA GLU A 239 17.63 -14.70 16.92
C GLU A 239 16.36 -15.39 17.46
N LYS A 240 15.19 -14.75 17.29
CA LYS A 240 13.90 -15.36 17.62
C LYS A 240 13.65 -16.62 16.80
N ALA A 241 13.98 -16.61 15.52
CA ALA A 241 13.84 -17.78 14.65
C ALA A 241 14.70 -18.96 15.10
N ILE A 242 15.95 -18.69 15.47
CA ILE A 242 16.90 -19.70 15.97
C ILE A 242 16.42 -20.31 17.29
N SER A 243 15.78 -19.51 18.14
CA SER A 243 15.22 -19.95 19.42
C SER A 243 13.77 -20.43 19.35
N PHE A 244 13.19 -20.54 18.14
CA PHE A 244 11.78 -20.91 17.93
C PHE A 244 10.79 -20.04 18.73
N SER A 245 11.04 -18.74 18.78
CA SER A 245 10.29 -17.77 19.59
C SER A 245 9.68 -16.61 18.77
N ILE A 246 9.57 -16.75 17.45
CA ILE A 246 8.74 -15.83 16.65
C ILE A 246 7.28 -16.08 17.04
N PRO A 247 6.54 -15.04 17.48
CA PRO A 247 5.14 -15.19 17.85
C PRO A 247 4.26 -15.42 16.61
N GLU A 248 3.04 -15.87 16.82
CA GLU A 248 2.01 -15.80 15.79
C GLU A 248 1.75 -14.34 15.41
N LEU A 249 1.77 -14.06 14.10
CA LEU A 249 1.56 -12.71 13.57
C LEU A 249 0.09 -12.53 13.19
N ILE A 250 -0.35 -11.27 13.22
CA ILE A 250 -1.68 -10.92 12.70
C ILE A 250 -1.69 -11.14 11.19
N GLU A 251 -2.76 -11.75 10.68
CA GLU A 251 -3.00 -11.96 9.27
C GLU A 251 -4.24 -11.17 8.81
N MET A 252 -4.41 -11.00 7.50
CA MET A 252 -5.59 -10.31 6.93
C MET A 252 -6.92 -10.90 7.40
N LYS A 253 -6.97 -12.20 7.68
CA LYS A 253 -8.17 -12.90 8.19
C LYS A 253 -8.55 -12.50 9.62
N ASP A 254 -7.60 -11.95 10.39
CA ASP A 254 -7.78 -11.54 11.78
C ASP A 254 -8.34 -10.11 11.87
N ILE A 255 -8.23 -9.33 10.77
CA ILE A 255 -8.77 -7.98 10.68
C ILE A 255 -10.28 -8.04 10.51
N LYS A 256 -11.00 -7.48 11.49
CA LYS A 256 -12.47 -7.53 11.56
C LYS A 256 -13.16 -6.23 11.16
N GLY A 257 -12.40 -5.18 10.88
CA GLY A 257 -12.95 -3.88 10.53
C GLY A 257 -11.88 -2.82 10.34
N ASP A 258 -12.29 -1.72 9.72
CA ASP A 258 -11.50 -0.51 9.58
C ASP A 258 -12.00 0.54 10.57
N LEU A 259 -11.09 1.18 11.29
CA LEU A 259 -11.40 2.11 12.39
C LEU A 259 -11.16 3.57 12.03
N HIS A 260 -10.77 3.88 10.79
CA HIS A 260 -10.50 5.24 10.35
C HIS A 260 -10.97 5.45 8.91
N LEU A 261 -12.25 5.80 8.76
CA LEU A 261 -12.87 6.08 7.46
C LEU A 261 -13.52 7.47 7.43
N HIS A 262 -13.50 8.06 6.24
CA HIS A 262 -14.15 9.34 5.94
C HIS A 262 -15.19 9.14 4.83
N THR A 263 -16.21 9.98 4.84
CA THR A 263 -17.35 9.95 3.91
C THR A 263 -17.55 11.32 3.26
N PHE A 264 -18.70 11.50 2.60
CA PHE A 264 -19.09 12.81 2.06
C PHE A 264 -19.32 13.90 3.12
N PHE A 265 -19.32 13.57 4.41
CA PHE A 265 -19.48 14.55 5.48
C PHE A 265 -18.22 15.41 5.70
N SER A 266 -17.00 14.88 5.55
CA SER A 266 -15.76 15.67 5.42
C SER A 266 -15.14 15.61 4.02
N ASP A 267 -14.21 14.69 3.82
CA ASP A 267 -13.31 14.62 2.66
C ASP A 267 -13.18 13.23 2.03
N GLY A 268 -13.99 12.28 2.49
CA GLY A 268 -14.15 10.99 1.84
C GLY A 268 -14.92 11.07 0.52
N GLU A 269 -14.91 9.96 -0.20
CA GLU A 269 -15.58 9.78 -1.48
C GLU A 269 -16.50 8.56 -1.42
N GLY A 270 -17.60 8.66 -0.68
CA GLY A 270 -18.54 7.54 -0.55
C GLY A 270 -19.64 7.77 0.47
N TYR A 271 -20.73 7.04 0.31
CA TYR A 271 -21.79 6.93 1.32
C TYR A 271 -21.43 5.84 2.33
N ILE A 272 -21.94 5.95 3.56
CA ILE A 272 -21.69 4.95 4.62
C ILE A 272 -22.17 3.57 4.16
N GLU A 273 -23.28 3.48 3.43
CA GLU A 273 -23.80 2.22 2.90
C GLU A 273 -22.84 1.55 1.92
N ASP A 274 -22.18 2.32 1.04
CA ASP A 274 -21.18 1.77 0.11
C ASP A 274 -19.98 1.23 0.88
N ALA A 275 -19.52 1.95 1.91
CA ALA A 275 -18.45 1.49 2.81
C ALA A 275 -18.82 0.21 3.56
N ILE A 276 -20.07 0.08 4.05
CA ILE A 276 -20.58 -1.14 4.67
C ILE A 276 -20.53 -2.32 3.69
N GLN A 277 -20.99 -2.13 2.44
CA GLN A 277 -20.98 -3.21 1.45
C GLN A 277 -19.56 -3.66 1.11
N GLU A 278 -18.64 -2.71 0.95
CA GLU A 278 -17.23 -3.03 0.69
C GLU A 278 -16.59 -3.75 1.88
N ALA A 279 -16.80 -3.26 3.10
CA ALA A 279 -16.33 -3.90 4.32
C ALA A 279 -16.85 -5.34 4.46
N LYS A 280 -18.13 -5.58 4.13
CA LYS A 280 -18.70 -6.94 4.08
C LYS A 280 -18.05 -7.81 3.00
N SER A 281 -17.70 -7.25 1.85
CA SER A 281 -16.96 -7.95 0.78
C SER A 281 -15.59 -8.43 1.29
N LEU A 282 -14.96 -7.62 2.15
CA LEU A 282 -13.71 -7.91 2.85
C LEU A 282 -13.88 -8.81 4.09
N LYS A 283 -15.11 -9.25 4.38
CA LYS A 283 -15.50 -10.07 5.55
C LYS A 283 -15.32 -9.37 6.90
N TYR A 284 -15.30 -8.04 6.90
CA TYR A 284 -15.34 -7.27 8.14
C TYR A 284 -16.71 -7.38 8.80
N SER A 285 -16.71 -7.28 10.13
CA SER A 285 -17.89 -7.25 10.98
C SER A 285 -18.26 -5.84 11.42
N TYR A 286 -17.35 -4.87 11.26
CA TYR A 286 -17.60 -3.48 11.60
C TYR A 286 -16.75 -2.50 10.79
N ILE A 287 -17.14 -1.23 10.81
CA ILE A 287 -16.30 -0.08 10.46
C ILE A 287 -16.50 1.04 11.47
N ALA A 288 -15.59 2.01 11.52
CA ALA A 288 -15.81 3.29 12.19
C ALA A 288 -15.84 4.44 11.18
N ILE A 289 -16.83 5.32 11.32
CA ILE A 289 -16.89 6.60 10.61
C ILE A 289 -16.30 7.66 11.51
N THR A 290 -15.22 8.29 11.06
CA THR A 290 -14.37 9.18 11.86
C THR A 290 -13.99 10.40 11.03
N GLU A 291 -14.98 11.22 10.70
CA GLU A 291 -14.80 12.43 9.92
C GLU A 291 -13.78 13.39 10.57
N HIS A 292 -13.18 14.26 9.77
CA HIS A 292 -12.27 15.29 10.30
C HIS A 292 -13.01 16.36 11.10
N SER A 293 -12.41 16.82 12.20
CA SER A 293 -12.96 17.94 12.99
C SER A 293 -12.80 19.31 12.30
N LYS A 294 -13.52 20.30 12.82
CA LYS A 294 -13.79 21.63 12.23
C LYS A 294 -12.56 22.45 11.82
N SER A 295 -11.44 22.32 12.52
CA SER A 295 -10.20 23.07 12.30
C SER A 295 -9.53 22.71 10.98
N GLN A 296 -9.84 21.55 10.41
CA GLN A 296 -9.29 21.07 9.14
C GLN A 296 -9.96 21.74 7.94
N LYS A 297 -9.55 23.00 7.69
CA LYS A 297 -10.08 23.83 6.59
C LYS A 297 -9.80 23.27 5.19
N THR A 298 -8.80 22.42 5.04
CA THR A 298 -8.46 21.76 3.77
C THR A 298 -9.35 20.56 3.44
N GLY A 299 -10.02 19.96 4.43
CA GLY A 299 -10.84 18.74 4.30
C GLY A 299 -12.32 18.92 4.59
N ASN A 300 -12.84 20.15 4.63
CA ASN A 300 -14.23 20.44 5.04
C ASN A 300 -14.61 19.79 6.37
N GLY A 301 -13.82 20.02 7.43
CA GLY A 301 -14.10 19.47 8.76
C GLY A 301 -15.57 19.60 9.18
N ILE A 302 -16.11 18.54 9.74
CA ILE A 302 -17.53 18.39 10.03
C ILE A 302 -17.98 19.39 11.11
N SER A 303 -19.19 19.95 10.95
CA SER A 303 -19.81 20.77 11.99
C SER A 303 -20.40 19.89 13.09
N VAL A 304 -20.69 20.47 14.26
CA VAL A 304 -21.37 19.74 15.34
C VAL A 304 -22.76 19.30 14.88
N GLU A 305 -23.45 20.18 14.17
CA GLU A 305 -24.78 19.93 13.64
C GLU A 305 -24.79 18.79 12.61
N ASP A 306 -23.82 18.78 11.70
CA ASP A 306 -23.68 17.71 10.68
C ASP A 306 -23.27 16.38 11.32
N TRP A 307 -22.39 16.40 12.33
CA TRP A 307 -22.00 15.19 13.06
C TRP A 307 -23.19 14.56 13.79
N LEU A 308 -24.07 15.36 14.39
CA LEU A 308 -25.29 14.85 15.03
C LEU A 308 -26.22 14.17 14.00
N LEU A 309 -26.32 14.74 12.80
CA LEU A 309 -27.09 14.11 11.70
C LEU A 309 -26.45 12.79 11.24
N GLU A 310 -25.12 12.74 11.16
CA GLU A 310 -24.40 11.52 10.83
C GLU A 310 -24.56 10.44 11.91
N ALA A 311 -24.54 10.83 13.18
CA ALA A 311 -24.80 9.93 14.31
C ALA A 311 -26.22 9.33 14.26
N ASP A 312 -27.24 10.15 13.98
CA ASP A 312 -28.62 9.68 13.80
C ASP A 312 -28.72 8.68 12.61
N LEU A 313 -28.03 8.97 11.51
CA LEU A 313 -27.95 8.07 10.36
C LEU A 313 -27.28 6.74 10.72
N VAL A 314 -26.15 6.77 11.43
CA VAL A 314 -25.46 5.56 11.91
C VAL A 314 -26.35 4.75 12.84
N GLU A 315 -27.11 5.39 13.74
CA GLU A 315 -28.07 4.69 14.59
C GLU A 315 -29.16 3.97 13.76
N MET A 316 -29.67 4.63 12.71
CA MET A 316 -30.61 4.02 11.77
C MET A 316 -29.99 2.85 11.02
N LEU A 317 -28.74 2.99 10.54
CA LEU A 317 -28.01 1.93 9.84
C LEU A 317 -27.78 0.72 10.73
N ASN A 318 -27.33 0.91 11.97
CA ASN A 318 -27.17 -0.17 12.96
C ASN A 318 -28.49 -0.87 13.31
N LYS A 319 -29.63 -0.18 13.20
CA LYS A 319 -30.94 -0.82 13.32
C LYS A 319 -31.27 -1.70 12.10
N MET A 320 -30.84 -1.32 10.90
CA MET A 320 -31.10 -2.06 9.65
C MET A 320 -30.15 -3.24 9.45
N TYR A 321 -28.86 -3.05 9.68
CA TYR A 321 -27.83 -4.08 9.51
C TYR A 321 -27.61 -4.84 10.82
N LYS A 322 -28.16 -6.07 10.93
CA LYS A 322 -28.09 -6.87 12.16
C LYS A 322 -26.78 -7.68 12.31
N ASP A 323 -26.08 -7.88 11.21
CA ASP A 323 -24.87 -8.68 11.09
C ASP A 323 -23.60 -7.83 10.99
N PHE A 324 -23.72 -6.51 11.11
CA PHE A 324 -22.65 -5.56 10.89
C PHE A 324 -22.85 -4.32 11.74
N PHE A 325 -21.78 -3.80 12.32
CA PHE A 325 -21.84 -2.64 13.22
C PHE A 325 -21.04 -1.46 12.66
N VAL A 326 -21.60 -0.27 12.75
CA VAL A 326 -20.92 0.98 12.41
C VAL A 326 -20.69 1.75 13.71
N PHE A 327 -19.43 1.95 14.06
CA PHE A 327 -19.04 2.87 15.12
C PHE A 327 -19.13 4.31 14.62
N ILE A 328 -19.68 5.21 15.42
CA ILE A 328 -19.66 6.64 15.15
C ILE A 328 -18.60 7.32 16.02
N GLY A 329 -17.70 8.05 15.38
CA GLY A 329 -16.58 8.70 16.02
C GLY A 329 -16.19 10.00 15.34
N LEU A 330 -14.97 10.43 15.64
CA LEU A 330 -14.36 11.60 15.01
C LEU A 330 -12.84 11.46 15.01
N GLU A 331 -12.20 11.91 13.93
CA GLU A 331 -10.80 12.26 13.95
C GLU A 331 -10.65 13.71 14.42
N VAL A 332 -10.34 13.86 15.70
CA VAL A 332 -10.22 15.16 16.34
C VAL A 332 -8.80 15.71 16.23
N ASP A 333 -8.72 16.92 15.68
CA ASP A 333 -7.46 17.64 15.59
C ASP A 333 -6.96 18.07 16.98
N ILE A 334 -5.67 17.87 17.21
CA ILE A 334 -4.95 18.35 18.38
C ILE A 334 -4.54 19.80 18.09
N LEU A 335 -5.14 20.72 18.83
CA LEU A 335 -4.91 22.15 18.69
C LEU A 335 -3.48 22.54 19.13
N HIS A 336 -3.07 23.73 18.72
CA HIS A 336 -1.74 24.30 18.98
C HIS A 336 -1.37 24.44 20.47
N ASP A 337 -2.36 24.41 21.37
CA ASP A 337 -2.22 24.42 22.84
C ASP A 337 -2.41 23.04 23.49
N GLY A 338 -2.57 21.99 22.68
CA GLY A 338 -2.86 20.62 23.11
C GLY A 338 -4.34 20.31 23.30
N GLY A 339 -5.23 21.32 23.22
CA GLY A 339 -6.67 21.12 23.29
C GLY A 339 -7.22 20.27 22.14
N LEU A 340 -8.50 19.87 22.25
CA LEU A 340 -9.19 19.08 21.22
C LEU A 340 -10.18 19.95 20.46
N ASP A 341 -10.23 19.79 19.15
CA ASP A 341 -11.06 20.59 18.24
C ASP A 341 -12.53 20.11 18.16
N PHE A 342 -13.14 19.80 19.30
CA PHE A 342 -14.57 19.48 19.40
C PHE A 342 -15.07 19.66 20.85
N PRO A 343 -16.37 19.92 21.09
CA PRO A 343 -16.89 20.00 22.44
C PRO A 343 -16.67 18.71 23.24
N TYR A 344 -16.02 18.84 24.42
CA TYR A 344 -15.67 17.72 25.31
C TYR A 344 -16.86 16.80 25.63
N GLU A 345 -18.02 17.38 25.92
CA GLU A 345 -19.25 16.62 26.26
C GLU A 345 -19.75 15.74 25.11
N LEU A 346 -19.48 16.11 23.86
CA LEU A 346 -19.85 15.29 22.70
C LEU A 346 -18.84 14.18 22.49
N LEU A 347 -17.54 14.51 22.52
CA LEU A 347 -16.45 13.54 22.38
C LEU A 347 -16.58 12.37 23.36
N LYS A 348 -16.97 12.65 24.61
CA LYS A 348 -17.15 11.65 25.66
C LYS A 348 -18.24 10.61 25.35
N ASN A 349 -19.19 10.93 24.48
CA ASN A 349 -20.31 10.05 24.12
C ASN A 349 -20.10 9.34 22.78
N MET A 350 -18.96 9.54 22.11
CA MET A 350 -18.62 8.86 20.87
C MET A 350 -18.15 7.42 21.13
N ASP A 351 -18.34 6.53 20.15
CA ASP A 351 -17.83 5.16 20.27
C ASP A 351 -16.30 5.11 20.18
N ILE A 352 -15.72 5.99 19.37
CA ILE A 352 -14.29 6.06 19.10
C ILE A 352 -13.85 7.51 18.83
N VAL A 353 -12.73 7.92 19.43
CA VAL A 353 -12.11 9.22 19.18
C VAL A 353 -10.67 9.02 18.74
N LEU A 354 -10.36 9.43 17.52
CA LEU A 354 -9.00 9.39 16.99
C LEU A 354 -8.35 10.75 17.22
N LEU A 355 -7.23 10.79 17.94
CA LEU A 355 -6.44 12.00 18.14
C LEU A 355 -5.45 12.15 16.99
N ALA A 356 -5.43 13.30 16.32
CA ALA A 356 -4.54 13.54 15.19
C ALA A 356 -3.85 14.90 15.30
N LEU A 357 -2.54 14.97 15.01
CA LEU A 357 -1.79 16.24 14.97
C LEU A 357 -1.45 16.60 13.52
N HIS A 358 -2.33 17.35 12.86
CA HIS A 358 -2.14 17.72 11.46
C HIS A 358 -1.13 18.84 11.25
N HIS A 359 -0.93 19.68 12.27
CA HIS A 359 -0.09 20.87 12.22
C HIS A 359 0.93 20.92 13.37
N PRO A 360 1.93 20.02 13.37
CA PRO A 360 2.93 19.95 14.42
C PRO A 360 3.71 21.26 14.59
N GLU A 361 3.89 22.02 13.53
CA GLU A 361 4.67 23.26 13.48
C GLU A 361 4.00 24.49 14.13
N TYR A 362 2.68 24.48 14.37
CA TYR A 362 1.97 25.65 14.86
C TYR A 362 1.84 25.68 16.39
N GLY A 363 2.14 26.82 17.02
CA GLY A 363 1.99 27.01 18.46
C GLY A 363 3.32 27.17 19.19
N LYS A 364 3.25 27.28 20.53
CA LYS A 364 4.45 27.42 21.39
C LYS A 364 4.90 26.10 22.01
N LEU A 365 3.98 25.17 22.20
CA LEU A 365 4.28 23.82 22.67
C LEU A 365 4.98 23.04 21.56
N ASP A 366 5.93 22.17 21.92
CA ASP A 366 6.46 21.22 20.95
C ASP A 366 5.41 20.14 20.61
N PRO A 367 5.54 19.43 19.47
CA PRO A 367 4.58 18.41 19.06
C PRO A 367 4.32 17.31 20.11
N ASN A 368 5.35 16.86 20.82
CA ASN A 368 5.20 15.82 21.83
C ASN A 368 4.42 16.32 23.05
N GLU A 369 4.64 17.58 23.45
CA GLU A 369 3.87 18.21 24.52
C GLU A 369 2.38 18.34 24.17
N LYS A 370 2.06 18.71 22.93
CA LYS A 370 0.65 18.77 22.45
C LYS A 370 -0.02 17.42 22.53
N ILE A 371 0.65 16.39 21.98
CA ILE A 371 0.15 15.00 22.01
C ILE A 371 -0.03 14.54 23.45
N ALA A 372 0.97 14.76 24.31
CA ALA A 372 0.90 14.36 25.71
C ALA A 372 -0.26 15.07 26.45
N TYR A 373 -0.53 16.33 26.14
CA TYR A 373 -1.66 17.06 26.72
C TYR A 373 -3.01 16.49 26.23
N ALA A 374 -3.15 16.26 24.92
CA ALA A 374 -4.34 15.65 24.34
C ALA A 374 -4.61 14.25 24.93
N MET A 375 -3.58 13.41 25.09
CA MET A 375 -3.70 12.08 25.69
C MET A 375 -4.15 12.12 27.16
N ARG A 376 -3.76 13.15 27.92
CA ARG A 376 -4.20 13.34 29.32
C ARG A 376 -5.68 13.69 29.47
N SER A 377 -6.38 14.02 28.38
CA SER A 377 -7.83 14.21 28.42
C SER A 377 -8.59 12.90 28.72
N GLU A 378 -7.94 11.75 28.54
CA GLU A 378 -8.53 10.39 28.65
C GLU A 378 -9.74 10.15 27.72
N ILE A 379 -9.96 11.03 26.73
CA ILE A 379 -10.99 10.88 25.70
C ILE A 379 -10.51 10.02 24.53
N GLY A 380 -9.25 10.20 24.11
CA GLY A 380 -8.73 9.57 22.90
C GLY A 380 -8.69 8.05 23.00
N SER A 381 -9.26 7.38 22.01
CA SER A 381 -9.21 5.92 21.86
C SER A 381 -7.94 5.48 21.12
N ILE A 382 -7.53 6.24 20.10
CA ILE A 382 -6.38 5.95 19.22
C ILE A 382 -5.64 7.26 18.93
N LEU A 383 -4.31 7.21 18.85
CA LEU A 383 -3.51 8.27 18.24
C LEU A 383 -3.34 7.93 16.76
N ALA A 384 -3.99 8.67 15.87
CA ALA A 384 -3.97 8.45 14.43
C ALA A 384 -2.66 8.96 13.82
N HIS A 385 -2.11 8.15 12.90
CA HIS A 385 -0.94 8.45 12.06
C HIS A 385 0.17 9.32 12.73
N PRO A 386 0.70 8.88 13.89
CA PRO A 386 1.63 9.66 14.74
C PRO A 386 3.01 9.92 14.16
#